data_AF-A0A4R1UYD1-F1
#
_entry.id   AF-A0A4R1UYD1-F1
#
_cell.length_a   1.000
_cell.length_b   1.000
_cell.length_c   1.000
_cell.angle_alpha   90.00
_cell.angle_beta   90.00
_cell.angle_gamma   90.00
#
_symmetry.space_group_name_H-M   'P 1'
#
loop_
_entity.id
_entity.type
_entity.pdbx_description
1 polymer ?
#
loop_
_entity_poly.entity_id
_entity_poly.type
_entity_poly.pdbx_seq_one_letter_code
_entity_poly.pdbx_strand_id
1 'polypeptide(L)'
;MQGLFIHEMVHVWQTQRKGRWYLPLMRHPLCRYDYALRPGWKLERYGIEQQAEIVRHAFLLARGEQIAGAPSLESYRAILPFGAPS
;
A
#
# COMPACT_ATOMS: atom_id res chain seq x y z
N MET A 1 -0.10 16.33 0.54
CA MET A 1 1.35 16.15 0.30
C MET A 1 1.93 14.96 1.07
N GLN A 2 1.69 14.81 2.38
CA GLN A 2 2.26 13.70 3.18
C GLN A 2 1.86 12.31 2.66
N GLY A 3 0.61 12.10 2.23
CA GLY A 3 0.18 10.81 1.67
C GLY A 3 0.94 10.41 0.40
N LEU A 4 1.10 11.34 -0.55
CA LEU A 4 1.87 11.08 -1.77
C LEU A 4 3.35 10.76 -1.46
N PHE A 5 3.94 11.48 -0.51
CA PHE A 5 5.29 11.16 -0.05
C PHE A 5 5.40 9.71 0.48
N ILE A 6 4.44 9.28 1.29
CA ILE A 6 4.40 7.89 1.80
C ILE A 6 4.22 6.87 0.68
N HIS A 7 3.39 7.17 -0.32
CA HIS A 7 3.25 6.32 -1.52
C HIS A 7 4.60 6.10 -2.21
N GLU A 8 5.33 7.18 -2.49
CA GLU A 8 6.65 7.09 -3.14
C GLU A 8 7.69 6.39 -2.26
N MET A 9 7.61 6.53 -0.93
CA MET A 9 8.49 5.79 -0.02
C MET A 9 8.24 4.29 -0.04
N VAL A 10 7.02 3.82 -0.35
CA VAL A 10 6.77 2.39 -0.55
C VAL A 10 7.48 1.88 -1.80
N HIS A 11 7.53 2.66 -2.86
CA HIS A 11 8.30 2.31 -4.06
C HIS A 11 9.82 2.25 -3.78
N VAL A 12 10.34 3.18 -2.97
CA VAL A 12 11.73 3.11 -2.49
C VAL A 12 11.97 1.82 -1.70
N TRP A 13 11.09 1.49 -0.75
CA TRP A 13 11.18 0.25 0.05
C TRP A 13 11.11 -1.01 -0.81
N GLN A 14 10.19 -1.08 -1.79
CA GLN A 14 10.09 -2.18 -2.74
C GLN A 14 11.40 -2.37 -3.52
N THR A 15 11.98 -1.27 -3.99
CA THR A 15 13.27 -1.26 -4.70
C THR A 15 14.43 -1.70 -3.82
N GLN A 16 14.47 -1.26 -2.57
CA GLN A 16 15.50 -1.68 -1.61
C GLN A 16 15.42 -3.19 -1.31
N ARG A 17 14.22 -3.76 -1.18
CA ARG A 17 14.06 -5.20 -0.90
C ARG A 17 14.25 -6.09 -2.12
N LYS A 18 13.88 -5.65 -3.31
CA LYS A 18 13.78 -6.50 -4.51
C LYS A 18 14.73 -6.10 -5.64
N GLY A 19 15.53 -5.06 -5.44
CA GLY A 19 16.52 -4.59 -6.37
C GLY A 19 16.04 -3.48 -7.30
N ARG A 20 17.01 -2.77 -7.91
CA ARG A 20 16.81 -1.56 -8.74
C ARG A 20 15.89 -1.76 -9.94
N TRP A 21 15.81 -2.99 -10.45
CA TRP A 21 15.00 -3.32 -11.62
C TRP A 21 13.56 -3.72 -11.30
N TYR A 22 13.21 -3.85 -10.01
CA TYR A 22 11.89 -4.33 -9.60
C TYR A 22 10.76 -3.41 -10.06
N LEU A 23 10.89 -2.10 -9.85
CA LEU A 23 9.84 -1.15 -10.27
C LEU A 23 9.63 -1.14 -11.79
N PRO A 24 10.64 -0.94 -12.65
CA PRO A 24 10.43 -0.93 -14.10
C PRO A 24 9.84 -2.23 -14.66
N LEU A 25 10.25 -3.38 -14.12
CA LEU A 25 9.80 -4.70 -14.61
C LEU A 25 8.38 -5.04 -14.14
N MET A 26 8.00 -4.61 -12.94
CA MET A 26 6.70 -4.95 -12.35
C MET A 26 5.62 -3.89 -12.62
N ARG A 27 5.99 -2.71 -13.08
CA ARG A 27 5.08 -1.64 -13.50
C ARG A 27 4.56 -1.88 -14.92
N HIS A 28 4.09 -3.11 -15.18
CA HIS A 28 3.52 -3.49 -16.48
C HIS A 28 2.32 -2.57 -16.81
N PRO A 29 2.08 -2.21 -18.08
CA PRO A 29 1.03 -1.26 -18.52
C PRO A 29 -0.42 -1.59 -18.13
N LEU A 30 -0.67 -2.73 -17.47
CA LEU A 30 -1.97 -3.12 -16.93
C LEU A 30 -2.11 -2.83 -15.42
N CYS A 31 -1.17 -2.09 -14.82
CA CYS A 31 -1.24 -1.68 -13.41
C CYS A 31 -2.53 -0.89 -13.15
N ARG A 32 -3.46 -1.52 -12.44
CA ARG A 32 -4.66 -0.85 -11.95
C ARG A 32 -4.34 -0.20 -10.61
N TYR A 33 -4.63 1.09 -10.55
CA TYR A 33 -4.61 1.86 -9.30
C TYR A 33 -5.75 1.46 -8.38
N ASP A 34 -6.88 1.04 -8.95
CA ASP A 34 -8.01 0.53 -8.20
C ASP A 34 -7.70 -0.81 -7.55
N TYR A 35 -8.06 -0.94 -6.28
CA TYR A 35 -8.00 -2.18 -5.53
C TYR A 35 -9.24 -2.33 -4.64
N ALA A 36 -9.51 -3.57 -4.24
CA ALA A 36 -10.45 -3.89 -3.19
C ALA A 36 -9.73 -4.73 -2.15
N LEU A 37 -9.91 -4.40 -0.87
CA LEU A 37 -9.36 -5.24 0.20
C LEU A 37 -10.06 -6.60 0.17
N ARG A 38 -9.27 -7.66 0.06
CA ARG A 38 -9.75 -9.05 0.07
C ARG A 38 -9.43 -9.67 1.43
N PRO A 39 -10.42 -10.26 2.15
CA PRO A 39 -10.17 -10.95 3.40
C PRO A 39 -9.07 -12.00 3.27
N GLY A 40 -8.14 -12.02 4.22
CA GLY A 40 -7.01 -12.95 4.27
C GLY A 40 -5.89 -12.71 3.24
N TRP A 41 -6.01 -11.70 2.36
CA TRP A 41 -4.90 -11.33 1.48
C TRP A 41 -3.87 -10.52 2.24
N LYS A 42 -2.61 -10.94 2.10
CA LYS A 42 -1.45 -10.15 2.54
C LYS A 42 -1.08 -9.10 1.49
N LEU A 43 -0.33 -8.09 1.90
CA LEU A 43 0.12 -6.98 1.05
C LEU A 43 0.79 -7.46 -0.25
N GLU A 44 1.56 -8.54 -0.22
CA GLU A 44 2.32 -9.04 -1.37
C GLU A 44 1.44 -9.58 -2.51
N ARG A 45 0.15 -9.85 -2.25
CA ARG A 45 -0.81 -10.27 -3.27
C ARG A 45 -1.32 -9.12 -4.15
N TYR A 46 -1.09 -7.88 -3.73
CA TYR A 46 -1.50 -6.69 -4.46
C TYR A 46 -0.39 -6.25 -5.41
N GLY A 47 -0.75 -5.57 -6.50
CA GLY A 47 0.20 -4.95 -7.43
C GLY A 47 1.02 -3.86 -6.76
N ILE A 48 2.17 -3.49 -7.34
CA ILE A 48 3.12 -2.58 -6.69
C ILE A 48 2.54 -1.19 -6.39
N GLU A 49 1.68 -0.65 -7.28
CA GLU A 49 0.97 0.61 -7.10
C GLU A 49 -0.13 0.48 -6.04
N GLN A 50 -0.83 -0.66 -6.03
CA GLN A 50 -1.87 -0.95 -5.03
C GLN A 50 -1.27 -1.08 -3.63
N GLN A 51 -0.10 -1.71 -3.50
CA GLN A 51 0.61 -1.79 -2.24
C GLN A 51 0.94 -0.40 -1.69
N ALA A 52 1.41 0.50 -2.56
CA ALA A 52 1.74 1.88 -2.19
C ALA A 52 0.49 2.67 -1.78
N GLU A 53 -0.62 2.55 -2.53
CA GLU A 53 -1.90 3.19 -2.16
C GLU A 53 -2.49 2.63 -0.86
N ILE A 54 -2.39 1.31 -0.62
CA ILE A 54 -2.84 0.65 0.63
C ILE A 54 -2.10 1.25 1.83
N VAL A 55 -0.78 1.39 1.75
CA VAL A 55 0.02 1.98 2.82
C VAL A 55 -0.29 3.47 2.99
N ARG A 56 -0.46 4.21 1.89
CA ARG A 56 -0.89 5.62 1.92
C ARG A 56 -2.22 5.79 2.66
N HIS A 57 -3.22 4.97 2.33
CA HIS A 57 -4.54 5.03 2.95
C HIS A 57 -4.47 4.71 4.43
N ALA A 58 -3.74 3.66 4.81
CA ALA A 58 -3.53 3.32 6.21
C ALA A 58 -2.85 4.46 7.00
N PHE A 59 -1.83 5.11 6.42
CA PHE A 59 -1.15 6.25 7.04
C PHE A 59 -2.07 7.44 7.27
N LEU A 60 -2.86 7.82 6.26
CA LEU A 60 -3.79 8.94 6.35
C LEU A 60 -4.91 8.65 7.37
N LEU A 61 -5.51 7.46 7.29
CA LEU A 61 -6.57 7.03 8.24
C LEU A 61 -6.06 6.99 9.68
N ALA A 62 -4.80 6.57 9.91
CA ALA A 62 -4.19 6.59 11.24
C ALA A 62 -4.00 8.01 11.81
N ARG A 63 -4.07 9.04 10.97
CA ARG A 63 -3.98 10.46 11.35
C ARG A 63 -5.35 11.14 11.42
N GLY A 64 -6.44 10.38 11.28
CA GLY A 64 -7.81 10.91 11.35
C GLY A 64 -8.31 11.52 10.03
N GLU A 65 -7.57 11.39 8.93
CA GLU A 65 -8.04 11.79 7.61
C GLU A 65 -9.17 10.87 7.15
N GLN A 66 -10.10 11.41 6.37
CA GLN A 66 -11.19 10.63 5.76
C GLN A 66 -10.90 10.39 4.28
N ILE A 67 -11.06 9.14 3.84
CA ILE A 67 -10.89 8.75 2.45
C ILE A 67 -12.22 8.17 1.98
N ALA A 68 -12.86 8.84 1.01
CA ALA A 68 -14.16 8.42 0.50
C ALA A 68 -14.10 6.98 -0.05
N GLY A 69 -14.99 6.12 0.42
CA GLY A 69 -15.07 4.72 0.00
C GLY A 69 -13.96 3.80 0.53
N ALA A 70 -13.00 4.32 1.32
CA ALA A 70 -11.99 3.48 1.94
C ALA A 70 -12.58 2.66 3.11
N PRO A 71 -12.17 1.39 3.27
CA PRO A 71 -12.47 0.60 4.47
C PRO A 71 -11.90 1.22 5.75
N SER A 72 -12.25 0.65 6.91
CA SER A 72 -11.72 1.08 8.20
C SER A 72 -10.20 0.86 8.31
N LEU A 73 -9.51 1.66 9.13
CA LEU A 73 -8.07 1.48 9.42
C LEU A 73 -7.73 0.05 9.88
N GLU A 74 -8.61 -0.58 10.63
CA GLU A 74 -8.44 -1.97 11.09
C GLU A 74 -8.36 -2.96 9.92
N SER A 75 -9.16 -2.74 8.88
CA SER A 75 -9.12 -3.56 7.65
C SER A 75 -7.74 -3.49 6.98
N TYR A 76 -7.10 -2.32 7.00
CA TYR A 76 -5.73 -2.16 6.50
C TYR A 76 -4.70 -2.82 7.39
N ARG A 77 -4.84 -2.73 8.71
CA ARG A 77 -3.92 -3.39 9.68
C ARG A 77 -3.88 -4.90 9.52
N ALA A 78 -5.00 -5.54 9.14
CA ALA A 78 -5.05 -6.97 8.88
C ALA A 78 -4.23 -7.41 7.64
N ILE A 79 -3.92 -6.48 6.73
CA ILE A 79 -3.20 -6.72 5.47
C ILE A 79 -1.73 -6.34 5.59
N LEU A 80 -1.47 -5.25 6.31
CA LEU A 80 -0.13 -4.71 6.48
C LEU A 80 0.69 -5.64 7.38
N PRO A 81 1.94 -5.93 7.02
CA PRO A 81 2.82 -6.75 7.84
C PRO A 81 3.37 -6.00 9.08
N PHE A 82 2.83 -4.82 9.38
CA PHE A 82 3.26 -3.95 10.48
C PHE A 82 2.00 -3.47 11.22
N GLY A 83 1.62 -4.13 12.31
CA GLY A 83 0.38 -3.83 13.04
C GLY A 83 0.35 -4.43 14.46
N ALA A 84 0.36 -3.52 15.45
CA ALA A 84 0.43 -3.64 16.91
C ALA A 84 1.58 -4.52 17.48
N PRO A 85 2.46 -3.99 18.37
CA PRO A 85 3.23 -4.89 19.23
C PRO A 85 2.24 -5.72 20.05
N SER A 86 2.41 -7.04 19.98
CA SER A 86 1.88 -7.97 20.99
C SER A 86 2.43 -7.63 22.38
#